data_AF-A0A7W6IBI2-F1
#
_entry.id   AF-A0A7W6IBI2-F1
#
_cell.length_a   1.000
_cell.length_b   1.000
_cell.length_c   1.000
_cell.angle_alpha   90.00
_cell.angle_beta   90.00
_cell.angle_gamma   90.00
#
_symmetry.space_group_name_H-M   'P 1'
#
loop_
_entity.id
_entity.type
_entity.pdbx_description
1 polymer ?
#
loop_
_entity_poly.entity_id
_entity_poly.type
_entity_poly.pdbx_seq_one_letter_code
_entity_poly.pdbx_strand_id
1 'polypeptide(L)'
;MVSVIGKKGLRRSLNTRDPAVAKVEHAHISAEVESQWRNLRQGVRSISQKQAFTIAGEIYREIVSQNEDNPGNLNTWGAMLLSDWAVLKPEKVKVSKLTTPAQKAVCENARLNRHARIVRDYLSRKGLLVDAESLDRSKIAVNEAVCQAREHILRNAKGDYRPDPDAGRFPQLELDAKPLLETATDASMLPTTIFDSYAKEAELSYATIKSWRPMIAKVEE
;
A
#
# COMPACT_ATOMS: atom_id res chain seq x y z
N MET A 1 -11.21 8.08 -13.62
CA MET A 1 -10.74 6.68 -13.43
C MET A 1 -9.92 6.18 -14.62
N VAL A 2 -10.35 6.38 -15.88
CA VAL A 2 -9.53 6.11 -17.09
C VAL A 2 -8.23 6.92 -17.11
N SER A 3 -8.22 8.13 -16.55
CA SER A 3 -7.03 9.00 -16.48
C SER A 3 -5.91 8.51 -15.55
N VAL A 4 -6.20 7.64 -14.58
CA VAL A 4 -5.19 7.14 -13.60
C VAL A 4 -4.58 5.82 -14.05
N ILE A 5 -5.33 4.98 -14.77
CA ILE A 5 -4.92 3.62 -15.15
C ILE A 5 -4.58 3.52 -16.65
N GLY A 6 -5.03 4.49 -17.48
CA GLY A 6 -4.70 4.58 -18.91
C GLY A 6 -5.26 3.45 -19.79
N LYS A 7 -5.89 2.41 -19.21
CA LYS A 7 -6.44 1.26 -19.93
C LYS A 7 -7.86 0.94 -19.47
N LYS A 8 -8.75 0.68 -20.42
CA LYS A 8 -10.16 0.31 -20.18
C LYS A 8 -10.35 -1.16 -19.78
N GLY A 9 -9.28 -1.97 -19.77
CA GLY A 9 -9.32 -3.37 -19.36
C GLY A 9 -7.91 -3.96 -19.17
N LEU A 10 -7.82 -5.01 -18.35
CA LEU A 10 -6.60 -5.77 -18.06
C LEU A 10 -6.72 -7.17 -18.69
N ARG A 11 -5.74 -7.58 -19.49
CA ARG A 11 -5.60 -8.95 -20.00
C ARG A 11 -4.36 -9.59 -19.36
N ARG A 12 -4.54 -10.71 -18.66
CA ARG A 12 -3.47 -11.48 -18.00
C ARG A 12 -3.49 -12.92 -18.51
N SER A 13 -2.32 -13.47 -18.85
CA SER A 13 -2.19 -14.89 -19.20
C SER A 13 -2.12 -15.72 -17.93
N LEU A 14 -2.87 -16.82 -17.87
CA LEU A 14 -2.89 -17.77 -16.74
C LEU A 14 -1.80 -18.85 -16.86
N ASN A 15 -1.08 -18.88 -17.98
CA ASN A 15 0.01 -19.83 -18.27
C ASN A 15 -0.32 -21.31 -17.98
N THR A 16 -1.57 -21.71 -18.19
CA THR A 16 -2.02 -23.10 -18.06
C THR A 16 -2.93 -23.48 -19.21
N ARG A 17 -2.89 -24.76 -19.60
CA ARG A 17 -3.79 -25.35 -20.60
C ARG A 17 -4.91 -26.17 -19.94
N ASP A 18 -4.83 -26.40 -18.64
CA ASP A 18 -5.85 -27.12 -17.88
C ASP A 18 -7.02 -26.18 -17.54
N PRO A 19 -8.25 -26.45 -18.02
CA PRO A 19 -9.43 -25.62 -17.74
C PRO A 19 -9.78 -25.52 -16.26
N ALA A 20 -9.55 -26.58 -15.46
CA ALA A 20 -9.87 -26.57 -14.04
C ALA A 20 -8.92 -25.65 -13.28
N VAL A 21 -7.62 -25.76 -13.55
CA VAL A 21 -6.59 -24.86 -13.00
C VAL A 21 -6.84 -23.42 -13.46
N ALA A 22 -7.17 -23.21 -14.74
CA ALA A 22 -7.49 -21.89 -15.27
C ALA A 22 -8.66 -21.22 -14.53
N LYS A 23 -9.72 -21.99 -14.18
CA LYS A 23 -10.88 -21.44 -13.46
C LYS A 23 -10.50 -20.96 -12.04
N VAL A 24 -9.68 -21.74 -11.33
CA VAL A 24 -9.21 -21.39 -9.98
C VAL A 24 -8.29 -20.17 -10.03
N GLU A 25 -7.29 -20.18 -10.91
CA GLU A 25 -6.34 -19.07 -11.08
C GLU A 25 -7.04 -17.79 -11.54
N HIS A 26 -8.02 -17.90 -12.44
CA HIS A 26 -8.84 -16.77 -12.86
C HIS A 26 -9.59 -16.15 -11.67
N ALA A 27 -10.24 -16.97 -10.84
CA ALA A 27 -10.97 -16.46 -9.67
C ALA A 27 -10.04 -15.74 -8.68
N HIS A 28 -8.85 -16.31 -8.42
CA HIS A 28 -7.84 -15.69 -7.57
C HIS A 28 -7.35 -14.34 -8.12
N ILE A 29 -6.97 -14.30 -9.40
CA ILE A 29 -6.51 -13.08 -10.07
C ILE A 29 -7.62 -12.03 -10.16
N SER A 30 -8.86 -12.44 -10.42
CA SER A 30 -10.00 -11.50 -10.44
C SER A 30 -10.20 -10.85 -9.08
N ALA A 31 -10.13 -11.64 -8.00
CA ALA A 31 -10.24 -11.12 -6.64
C ALA A 31 -9.10 -10.14 -6.29
N GLU A 32 -7.86 -10.44 -6.70
CA GLU A 32 -6.71 -9.54 -6.54
C GLU A 32 -6.94 -8.20 -7.28
N VAL A 33 -7.34 -8.26 -8.55
CA VAL A 33 -7.59 -7.08 -9.39
C VAL A 33 -8.75 -6.25 -8.86
N GLU A 34 -9.84 -6.89 -8.45
CA GLU A 34 -11.00 -6.22 -7.84
C GLU A 34 -10.62 -5.54 -6.52
N SER A 35 -9.79 -6.18 -5.69
CA SER A 35 -9.27 -5.56 -4.46
C SER A 35 -8.41 -4.35 -4.78
N GLN A 36 -7.51 -4.45 -5.76
CA GLN A 36 -6.68 -3.33 -6.21
C GLN A 36 -7.55 -2.16 -6.71
N TRP A 37 -8.55 -2.44 -7.54
CA TRP A 37 -9.46 -1.42 -8.05
C TRP A 37 -10.34 -0.81 -6.97
N ARG A 38 -10.79 -1.61 -6.00
CA ARG A 38 -11.53 -1.11 -4.83
C ARG A 38 -10.68 -0.12 -4.04
N ASN A 39 -9.42 -0.46 -3.78
CA ASN A 39 -8.49 0.42 -3.08
C ASN A 39 -8.21 1.72 -3.86
N LEU A 40 -7.98 1.62 -5.17
CA LEU A 40 -7.75 2.79 -6.02
C LEU A 40 -8.97 3.73 -6.06
N ARG A 41 -10.20 3.17 -6.02
CA ARG A 41 -11.45 3.94 -5.98
C ARG A 41 -11.64 4.73 -4.69
N GLN A 42 -11.04 4.29 -3.58
CA GLN A 42 -11.08 5.03 -2.32
C GLN A 42 -10.19 6.28 -2.33
N GLY A 43 -9.36 6.47 -3.36
CA GLY A 43 -8.50 7.63 -3.50
C GLY A 43 -7.36 7.63 -2.48
N VAL A 44 -6.85 8.83 -2.17
CA VAL A 44 -5.76 9.01 -1.20
C VAL A 44 -6.27 8.72 0.21
N ARG A 45 -5.57 7.86 0.94
CA ARG A 45 -5.90 7.44 2.31
C ARG A 45 -4.83 7.87 3.30
N SER A 46 -5.26 8.16 4.52
CA SER A 46 -4.34 8.27 5.65
C SER A 46 -4.22 6.91 6.31
N ILE A 47 -2.99 6.49 6.57
CA ILE A 47 -2.71 5.23 7.24
C ILE A 47 -2.20 5.51 8.65
N SER A 48 -2.72 4.80 9.62
CA SER A 48 -2.22 4.88 10.99
C SER A 48 -0.80 4.30 11.13
N GLN A 49 -0.15 4.56 12.25
CA GLN A 49 1.13 3.91 12.58
C GLN A 49 0.99 2.38 12.63
N LYS A 50 -0.10 1.86 13.21
CA LYS A 50 -0.37 0.41 13.23
C LYS A 50 -0.45 -0.16 11.81
N GLN A 51 -1.08 0.56 10.89
CA GLN A 51 -1.17 0.17 9.48
C GLN A 51 0.19 0.25 8.76
N ALA A 52 1.03 1.24 9.05
CA ALA A 52 2.39 1.27 8.54
C ALA A 52 3.22 0.04 9.00
N PHE A 53 3.08 -0.37 10.26
CA PHE A 53 3.70 -1.61 10.76
C PHE A 53 3.09 -2.88 10.15
N THR A 54 1.80 -2.84 9.79
CA THR A 54 1.14 -3.93 9.07
C THR A 54 1.76 -4.10 7.66
N ILE A 55 1.94 -3.01 6.92
CA ILE A 55 2.63 -2.98 5.63
C ILE A 55 4.06 -3.52 5.77
N ALA A 56 4.78 -3.05 6.79
CA ALA A 56 6.14 -3.51 7.08
C ALA A 56 6.20 -5.02 7.35
N GLY A 57 5.21 -5.56 8.08
CA GLY A 57 5.08 -6.99 8.32
C GLY A 57 4.78 -7.81 7.07
N GLU A 58 3.92 -7.31 6.16
CA GLU A 58 3.70 -7.99 4.88
C GLU A 58 4.95 -8.04 4.02
N ILE A 59 5.68 -6.92 3.93
CA ILE A 59 6.94 -6.86 3.17
C ILE A 59 8.00 -7.76 3.80
N TYR A 60 8.10 -7.78 5.14
CA TYR A 60 8.96 -8.73 5.86
C TYR A 60 8.63 -10.18 5.48
N ARG A 61 7.36 -10.58 5.61
CA ARG A 61 6.92 -11.95 5.30
C ARG A 61 7.15 -12.31 3.85
N GLU A 62 6.92 -11.38 2.93
CA GLU A 62 7.17 -11.57 1.49
C GLU A 62 8.66 -11.76 1.19
N ILE A 63 9.54 -10.97 1.78
CA ILE A 63 11.00 -11.14 1.62
C ILE A 63 11.43 -12.49 2.21
N VAL A 64 10.94 -12.84 3.40
CA VAL A 64 11.31 -14.10 4.04
C VAL A 64 10.82 -15.29 3.22
N SER A 65 9.54 -15.35 2.87
CA SER A 65 8.97 -16.50 2.14
C SER A 65 9.59 -16.71 0.76
N GLN A 66 10.01 -15.64 0.07
CA GLN A 66 10.69 -15.74 -1.23
C GLN A 66 12.09 -16.34 -1.13
N ASN A 67 12.71 -16.34 0.06
CA ASN A 67 14.11 -16.71 0.25
C ASN A 67 14.31 -17.81 1.31
N GLU A 68 13.29 -18.19 2.08
CA GLU A 68 13.43 -19.11 3.22
C GLU A 68 13.93 -20.49 2.78
N ASP A 69 13.31 -21.09 1.76
CA ASP A 69 13.72 -22.43 1.28
C ASP A 69 15.12 -22.42 0.65
N ASN A 70 15.48 -21.33 -0.02
CA ASN A 70 16.72 -21.19 -0.77
C ASN A 70 17.30 -19.79 -0.57
N PRO A 71 17.97 -19.54 0.57
CA PRO A 71 18.44 -18.20 0.92
C PRO A 71 19.59 -17.72 0.05
N GLY A 72 20.20 -18.60 -0.77
CA GLY A 72 21.23 -18.21 -1.72
C GLY A 72 22.55 -17.81 -1.04
N ASN A 73 23.25 -16.82 -1.61
CA ASN A 73 24.63 -16.52 -1.25
C ASN A 73 24.73 -15.58 -0.03
N LEU A 74 25.50 -16.02 0.98
CA LEU A 74 25.84 -15.26 2.20
C LEU A 74 26.38 -13.85 1.93
N ASN A 75 27.28 -13.69 0.96
CA ASN A 75 27.94 -12.43 0.66
C ASN A 75 26.95 -11.40 0.09
N THR A 76 25.93 -11.85 -0.63
CA THR A 76 24.89 -10.96 -1.17
C THR A 76 24.11 -10.29 -0.04
N TRP A 77 23.63 -11.07 0.94
CA TRP A 77 22.91 -10.54 2.10
C TRP A 77 23.81 -9.69 3.00
N GLY A 78 25.05 -10.14 3.23
CA GLY A 78 26.03 -9.38 4.00
C GLY A 78 26.29 -8.00 3.39
N ALA A 79 26.49 -7.91 2.06
CA ALA A 79 26.71 -6.64 1.38
C ALA A 79 25.47 -5.72 1.44
N MET A 80 24.27 -6.27 1.25
CA MET A 80 23.03 -5.51 1.39
C MET A 80 22.86 -4.96 2.81
N LEU A 81 23.10 -5.77 3.83
CA LEU A 81 23.01 -5.36 5.24
C LEU A 81 24.06 -4.31 5.60
N LEU A 82 25.32 -4.46 5.16
CA LEU A 82 26.34 -3.45 5.40
C LEU A 82 25.93 -2.09 4.81
N SER A 83 25.35 -2.10 3.61
CA SER A 83 24.83 -0.89 2.97
C SER A 83 23.62 -0.30 3.70
N ASP A 84 22.72 -1.14 4.23
CA ASP A 84 21.58 -0.68 5.02
C ASP A 84 22.03 -0.12 6.37
N TRP A 85 22.88 -0.84 7.10
CA TRP A 85 23.40 -0.43 8.41
C TRP A 85 24.18 0.87 8.31
N ALA A 86 24.96 1.10 7.26
CA ALA A 86 25.66 2.37 7.08
C ALA A 86 24.73 3.59 7.08
N VAL A 87 23.47 3.40 6.70
CA VAL A 87 22.45 4.46 6.64
C VAL A 87 21.54 4.41 7.87
N LEU A 88 20.96 3.25 8.17
CA LEU A 88 19.88 3.05 9.13
C LEU A 88 20.35 2.68 10.53
N LYS A 89 21.49 1.96 10.65
CA LYS A 89 22.05 1.44 11.91
C LYS A 89 23.56 1.70 11.98
N PRO A 90 23.99 2.98 11.91
CA PRO A 90 25.40 3.34 11.78
C PRO A 90 26.24 2.90 12.99
N GLU A 91 25.63 2.56 14.12
CA GLU A 91 26.28 1.95 15.27
C GLU A 91 26.77 0.51 15.02
N LYS A 92 26.20 -0.20 14.04
CA LYS A 92 26.63 -1.56 13.66
C LYS A 92 27.86 -1.59 12.74
N VAL A 93 28.27 -0.45 12.18
CA VAL A 93 29.34 -0.36 11.19
C VAL A 93 30.21 0.87 11.40
N LYS A 94 31.45 0.86 10.89
CA LYS A 94 32.30 2.06 10.93
C LYS A 94 31.90 3.01 9.81
N VAL A 95 31.25 4.13 10.16
CA VAL A 95 30.92 5.22 9.24
C VAL A 95 31.58 6.53 9.69
N SER A 96 31.96 7.37 8.72
CA SER A 96 32.49 8.71 9.00
C SER A 96 31.44 9.55 9.71
N LYS A 97 31.83 10.20 10.81
CA LYS A 97 30.94 11.12 11.53
C LYS A 97 30.72 12.38 10.69
N LEU A 98 29.46 12.65 10.38
CA LEU A 98 29.04 13.86 9.66
C LEU A 98 28.71 14.95 10.67
N THR A 99 29.28 16.14 10.47
CA THR A 99 29.29 17.19 11.49
C THR A 99 28.44 18.40 11.09
N THR A 100 28.24 18.67 9.80
CA THR A 100 27.53 19.87 9.35
C THR A 100 26.01 19.65 9.24
N PRO A 101 25.18 20.71 9.41
CA PRO A 101 23.73 20.61 9.23
C PRO A 101 23.31 20.10 7.85
N ALA A 102 23.98 20.55 6.78
CA ALA A 102 23.69 20.10 5.41
C ALA A 102 23.95 18.60 5.22
N GLN A 103 25.06 18.09 5.76
CA GLN A 103 25.36 16.66 5.72
C GLN A 103 24.32 15.84 6.49
N LYS A 104 23.89 16.33 7.67
CA LYS A 104 22.83 15.69 8.46
C LYS A 104 21.52 15.62 7.69
N ALA A 105 21.10 16.71 7.04
CA ALA A 105 19.87 16.73 6.23
C ALA A 105 19.91 15.73 5.06
N VAL A 106 21.05 15.64 4.36
CA VAL A 106 21.25 14.64 3.30
C VAL A 106 21.12 13.22 3.85
N CYS A 107 21.68 12.94 5.03
CA CYS A 107 21.57 11.63 5.67
C CYS A 107 20.15 11.31 6.13
N GLU A 108 19.43 12.26 6.72
CA GLU A 108 18.02 12.04 7.10
C GLU A 108 17.17 11.72 5.87
N ASN A 109 17.37 12.46 4.77
CA ASN A 109 16.67 12.17 3.52
C ASN A 109 17.04 10.78 2.94
N ALA A 110 18.32 10.40 3.03
CA ALA A 110 18.79 9.08 2.59
C ALA A 110 18.24 7.95 3.48
N ARG A 111 18.15 8.17 4.80
CA ARG A 111 17.51 7.26 5.76
C ARG A 111 16.05 7.07 5.42
N LEU A 112 15.30 8.15 5.34
CA LEU A 112 13.88 8.12 5.04
C LEU A 112 13.61 7.39 3.72
N ASN A 113 14.41 7.62 2.68
CA ASN A 113 14.16 7.06 1.36
C ASN A 113 14.90 5.75 1.06
N ARG A 114 15.62 5.15 2.03
CA ARG A 114 16.47 3.96 1.84
C ARG A 114 15.75 2.83 1.11
N HIS A 115 14.52 2.51 1.54
CA HIS A 115 13.68 1.47 0.93
C HIS A 115 12.41 2.02 0.28
N ALA A 116 12.41 3.31 -0.11
CA ALA A 116 11.22 3.95 -0.69
C ALA A 116 10.69 3.24 -1.94
N ARG A 117 11.56 2.61 -2.75
CA ARG A 117 11.11 1.83 -3.91
C ARG A 117 10.27 0.62 -3.49
N ILE A 118 10.73 -0.15 -2.49
CA ILE A 118 10.01 -1.33 -1.98
C ILE A 118 8.62 -0.93 -1.46
N VAL A 119 8.54 0.19 -0.73
CA VAL A 119 7.27 0.74 -0.24
C VAL A 119 6.34 1.11 -1.40
N ARG A 120 6.83 1.86 -2.40
CA ARG A 120 6.02 2.28 -3.55
C ARG A 120 5.55 1.10 -4.38
N ASP A 121 6.42 0.11 -4.60
CA ASP A 121 6.09 -1.10 -5.35
C ASP A 121 5.01 -1.91 -4.63
N TYR A 122 5.11 -2.03 -3.31
CA TYR A 122 4.08 -2.65 -2.47
C TYR A 122 2.75 -1.90 -2.56
N LEU A 123 2.74 -0.58 -2.31
CA LEU A 123 1.52 0.25 -2.36
C LEU A 123 0.86 0.19 -3.73
N SER A 124 1.66 0.25 -4.81
CA SER A 124 1.19 0.16 -6.20
C SER A 124 0.52 -1.19 -6.49
N ARG A 125 1.16 -2.32 -6.11
CA ARG A 125 0.58 -3.66 -6.24
C ARG A 125 -0.74 -3.79 -5.48
N LYS A 126 -0.82 -3.23 -4.28
CA LYS A 126 -2.05 -3.24 -3.46
C LYS A 126 -3.10 -2.21 -3.91
N GLY A 127 -2.78 -1.32 -4.84
CA GLY A 127 -3.68 -0.26 -5.31
C GLY A 127 -3.94 0.80 -4.24
N LEU A 128 -3.01 0.99 -3.31
CA LEU A 128 -3.14 1.95 -2.21
C LEU A 128 -2.50 3.29 -2.59
N LEU A 129 -3.30 4.34 -2.61
CA LEU A 129 -2.82 5.72 -2.68
C LEU A 129 -2.83 6.28 -1.27
N VAL A 130 -1.70 6.84 -0.82
CA VAL A 130 -1.55 7.37 0.54
C VAL A 130 -1.00 8.79 0.51
N ASP A 131 -1.33 9.58 1.53
CA ASP A 131 -0.77 10.93 1.69
C ASP A 131 0.75 10.89 1.99
N ALA A 132 1.40 12.05 1.92
CA ALA A 132 2.85 12.16 2.10
C ALA A 132 3.31 11.72 3.51
N GLU A 133 2.56 12.05 4.55
CA GLU A 133 2.89 11.69 5.94
C GLU A 133 2.76 10.18 6.15
N SER A 134 1.69 9.60 5.63
CA SER A 134 1.44 8.16 5.59
C SER A 134 2.53 7.40 4.82
N LEU A 135 3.00 7.97 3.70
CA LEU A 135 4.09 7.41 2.93
C LEU A 135 5.40 7.42 3.74
N ASP A 136 5.73 8.53 4.41
CA ASP A 136 6.94 8.62 5.21
C ASP A 136 6.90 7.69 6.43
N ARG A 137 5.73 7.59 7.08
CA ARG A 137 5.49 6.62 8.16
C ARG A 137 5.69 5.18 7.70
N SER A 138 5.21 4.84 6.49
CA SER A 138 5.44 3.53 5.87
C SER A 138 6.93 3.27 5.64
N LYS A 139 7.66 4.25 5.08
CA LYS A 139 9.10 4.09 4.83
C LYS A 139 9.87 3.82 6.10
N ILE A 140 9.59 4.56 7.19
CA ILE A 140 10.26 4.36 8.47
C ILE A 140 10.03 2.94 8.99
N ALA A 141 8.78 2.47 9.01
CA ALA A 141 8.44 1.12 9.48
C ALA A 141 9.06 0.02 8.59
N VAL A 142 9.02 0.20 7.27
CA VAL A 142 9.56 -0.75 6.28
C VAL A 142 11.08 -0.79 6.32
N ASN A 143 11.76 0.33 6.59
CA ASN A 143 13.22 0.34 6.68
C ASN A 143 13.74 -0.63 7.74
N GLU A 144 13.09 -0.64 8.91
CA GLU A 144 13.45 -1.56 9.99
C GLU A 144 13.10 -3.01 9.63
N ALA A 145 11.92 -3.24 9.05
CA ALA A 145 11.46 -4.57 8.66
C ALA A 145 12.34 -5.22 7.58
N VAL A 146 12.82 -4.45 6.60
CA VAL A 146 13.73 -4.96 5.56
C VAL A 146 15.08 -5.34 6.16
N CYS A 147 15.63 -4.54 7.09
CA CYS A 147 16.84 -4.92 7.82
C CYS A 147 16.63 -6.23 8.58
N GLN A 148 15.53 -6.35 9.32
CA GLN A 148 15.19 -7.56 10.07
C GLN A 148 15.08 -8.80 9.15
N ALA A 149 14.37 -8.68 8.02
CA ALA A 149 14.23 -9.77 7.06
C ALA A 149 15.59 -10.22 6.51
N ARG A 150 16.45 -9.26 6.14
CA ARG A 150 17.80 -9.55 5.62
C ARG A 150 18.71 -10.18 6.68
N GLU A 151 18.61 -9.72 7.93
CA GLU A 151 19.32 -10.33 9.07
C GLU A 151 18.87 -11.79 9.28
N HIS A 152 17.56 -12.05 9.19
CA HIS A 152 17.00 -13.40 9.27
C HIS A 152 17.47 -14.28 8.11
N ILE A 153 17.35 -13.83 6.86
CA ILE A 153 17.80 -14.61 5.70
C ILE A 153 19.31 -14.86 5.71
N LEU A 154 20.12 -13.91 6.22
CA LEU A 154 21.54 -14.14 6.43
C LEU A 154 21.79 -15.26 7.47
N ARG A 155 20.97 -15.39 8.52
CA ARG A 155 21.06 -16.52 9.46
C ARG A 155 20.69 -17.84 8.79
N ASN A 156 19.61 -17.87 8.01
CA ASN A 156 19.19 -19.04 7.25
C ASN A 156 20.29 -19.49 6.27
N ALA A 157 20.92 -18.55 5.55
CA ALA A 157 22.05 -18.81 4.67
C ALA A 157 23.28 -19.40 5.40
N LYS A 158 23.42 -19.19 6.72
CA LYS A 158 24.46 -19.80 7.56
C LYS A 158 24.05 -21.16 8.14
N GLY A 159 22.84 -21.64 7.82
CA GLY A 159 22.28 -22.88 8.32
C GLY A 159 21.45 -22.75 9.60
N ASP A 160 21.23 -21.54 10.12
CA ASP A 160 20.38 -21.31 11.30
C ASP A 160 18.96 -20.92 10.90
N TYR A 161 18.08 -21.93 10.79
CA TYR A 161 16.66 -21.79 10.42
C TYR A 161 15.72 -21.64 11.61
N ARG A 162 16.23 -21.33 12.81
CA ARG A 162 15.33 -21.05 13.94
C ARG A 162 14.45 -19.84 13.60
N PRO A 163 13.15 -19.88 13.95
CA PRO A 163 12.23 -18.77 13.70
C PRO A 163 12.79 -17.45 14.20
N ASP A 164 12.48 -16.36 13.49
CA ASP A 164 12.80 -15.02 13.95
C ASP A 164 11.97 -14.69 15.22
N PRO A 165 12.61 -14.47 16.38
CA PRO A 165 11.91 -14.22 17.64
C PRO A 165 11.07 -12.93 17.60
N ASP A 166 11.44 -11.96 16.77
CA ASP A 166 10.77 -10.67 16.68
C ASP A 166 9.74 -10.59 15.54
N ALA A 167 9.52 -11.68 14.79
CA ALA A 167 8.55 -11.69 13.68
C ALA A 167 7.10 -11.48 14.15
N GLY A 168 6.77 -11.84 15.39
CA GLY A 168 5.44 -11.68 15.98
C GLY A 168 5.03 -10.24 16.31
N ARG A 169 5.94 -9.26 16.20
CA ARG A 169 5.66 -7.85 16.54
C ARG A 169 4.77 -7.13 15.51
N PHE A 170 4.69 -7.66 14.29
CA PHE A 170 3.93 -7.02 13.23
C PHE A 170 2.44 -7.28 13.41
N PRO A 171 1.58 -6.24 13.44
CA PRO A 171 0.15 -6.44 13.51
C PRO A 171 -0.38 -7.29 12.34
N GLN A 172 -1.46 -8.02 12.60
CA GLN A 172 -2.19 -8.74 11.57
C GLN A 172 -2.86 -7.74 10.60
N LEU A 173 -3.06 -8.19 9.37
CA LEU A 173 -3.58 -7.37 8.28
C LEU A 173 -5.02 -6.91 8.53
N GLU A 174 -5.17 -5.66 8.99
CA GLU A 174 -6.44 -4.93 8.99
C GLU A 174 -6.25 -3.60 8.25
N LEU A 175 -6.43 -3.61 6.93
CA LEU A 175 -6.33 -2.43 6.06
C LEU A 175 -7.66 -1.68 5.91
N ASP A 176 -8.45 -1.64 6.98
CA ASP A 176 -9.56 -0.69 7.10
C ASP A 176 -8.98 0.69 7.46
N ALA A 177 -8.19 1.26 6.56
CA ALA A 177 -7.78 2.66 6.63
C ALA A 177 -9.02 3.54 6.47
N LYS A 178 -9.17 4.50 7.38
CA LYS A 178 -10.19 5.53 7.27
C LYS A 178 -9.90 6.31 5.98
N PRO A 179 -10.79 6.29 4.97
CA PRO A 179 -10.56 7.09 3.78
C PRO A 179 -10.50 8.57 4.20
N LEU A 180 -9.51 9.32 3.72
CA LEU A 180 -9.41 10.78 3.99
C LEU A 180 -10.62 11.51 3.40
N LEU A 181 -11.17 10.93 2.33
CA LEU A 181 -12.53 11.14 1.94
C LEU A 181 -13.38 10.20 2.79
N GLU A 182 -13.76 10.63 3.99
CA GLU A 182 -15.16 10.41 4.35
C GLU A 182 -15.91 10.99 3.15
N THR A 183 -16.39 10.12 2.26
CA THR A 183 -17.68 10.39 1.66
C THR A 183 -18.62 10.45 2.85
N ALA A 184 -18.64 11.58 3.54
CA ALA A 184 -19.89 12.27 3.62
C ALA A 184 -20.44 12.16 2.20
N THR A 185 -21.40 11.27 2.01
CA THR A 185 -22.64 11.72 1.39
C THR A 185 -23.00 13.00 2.12
N ASP A 186 -22.32 14.08 1.75
CA ASP A 186 -22.72 15.41 2.08
C ASP A 186 -24.12 15.43 1.49
N ALA A 187 -25.14 15.57 2.34
CA ALA A 187 -26.51 15.51 1.87
C ALA A 187 -26.72 16.50 0.71
N SER A 188 -25.85 17.52 0.59
CA SER A 188 -25.69 18.45 -0.53
C SER A 188 -25.43 17.83 -1.91
N MET A 189 -24.87 16.61 -1.98
CA MET A 189 -24.46 15.90 -3.21
C MET A 189 -25.40 14.75 -3.59
N LEU A 190 -26.47 14.51 -2.83
CA LEU A 190 -27.52 13.58 -3.24
C LEU A 190 -28.21 14.10 -4.51
N PRO A 191 -28.45 13.26 -5.55
CA PRO A 191 -29.22 13.63 -6.72
C PRO A 191 -30.52 14.39 -6.40
N THR A 192 -31.22 14.03 -5.33
CA THR A 192 -32.41 14.73 -4.83
C THR A 192 -32.11 16.14 -4.34
N THR A 193 -31.02 16.36 -3.60
CA THR A 193 -30.60 17.68 -3.11
C THR A 193 -30.05 18.57 -4.22
N ILE A 194 -29.33 18.01 -5.19
CA ILE A 194 -28.88 18.71 -6.40
C ILE A 194 -30.08 19.11 -7.25
N PHE A 195 -31.09 18.25 -7.37
CA PHE A 195 -32.32 18.58 -8.07
C PHE A 195 -33.10 19.69 -7.35
N ASP A 196 -33.19 19.65 -6.02
CA ASP A 196 -33.89 20.67 -5.23
C ASP A 196 -33.20 22.05 -5.33
N SER A 197 -31.86 22.10 -5.41
CA SER A 197 -31.12 23.36 -5.61
C SER A 197 -31.29 23.91 -7.03
N TYR A 198 -31.18 23.06 -8.06
CA TYR A 198 -31.44 23.43 -9.45
C TYR A 198 -32.88 23.90 -9.66
N ALA A 199 -33.87 23.20 -9.08
CA ALA A 199 -35.28 23.55 -9.20
C ALA A 199 -35.57 24.95 -8.64
N LYS A 200 -34.86 25.34 -7.58
CA LYS A 200 -34.94 26.67 -6.98
C LYS A 200 -34.28 27.74 -7.85
N GLU A 201 -33.13 27.44 -8.46
CA GLU A 201 -32.42 28.36 -9.35
C GLU A 201 -33.15 28.58 -10.69
N ALA A 202 -33.70 27.50 -11.25
CA ALA A 202 -34.43 27.51 -12.52
C ALA A 202 -35.92 27.86 -12.38
N GLU A 203 -36.38 28.21 -11.17
CA GLU A 203 -37.77 28.54 -10.84
C GLU A 203 -38.79 27.53 -11.41
N LEU A 204 -38.50 26.23 -11.27
CA LEU A 204 -39.33 25.17 -11.83
C LEU A 204 -40.73 25.16 -11.21
N SER A 205 -41.73 24.86 -12.03
CA SER A 205 -43.11 24.74 -11.55
C SER A 205 -43.26 23.60 -10.55
N TYR A 206 -44.22 23.76 -9.62
CA TYR A 206 -44.55 22.72 -8.64
C TYR A 206 -44.91 21.37 -9.30
N ALA A 207 -45.61 21.40 -10.44
CA ALA A 207 -45.96 20.19 -11.19
C ALA A 207 -44.72 19.45 -11.72
N THR A 208 -43.71 20.20 -12.19
CA THR A 208 -42.43 19.65 -12.65
C THR A 208 -41.67 19.00 -11.49
N ILE A 209 -41.52 19.71 -10.37
CA ILE A 209 -40.82 19.19 -9.18
C ILE A 209 -41.49 17.90 -8.69
N LYS A 210 -42.83 17.90 -8.57
CA LYS A 210 -43.62 16.76 -8.11
C LYS A 210 -43.50 15.53 -9.02
N SER A 211 -43.37 15.72 -10.33
CA SER A 211 -43.23 14.62 -11.29
C SER A 211 -41.82 14.01 -11.31
N TRP A 212 -40.78 14.84 -11.23
CA TRP A 212 -39.41 14.41 -11.46
C TRP A 212 -38.67 13.96 -10.19
N ARG A 213 -38.93 14.61 -9.05
CA ARG A 213 -38.25 14.29 -7.79
C ARG A 213 -38.39 12.82 -7.35
N PRO A 214 -39.57 12.17 -7.43
CA PRO A 214 -39.72 10.76 -7.06
C PRO A 214 -38.96 9.81 -8.00
N MET A 215 -38.80 10.17 -9.27
CA MET A 215 -38.04 9.35 -10.23
C MET A 215 -36.54 9.42 -9.93
N ILE A 216 -36.05 10.59 -9.55
CA ILE A 216 -34.64 10.80 -9.16
C ILE A 216 -34.33 10.07 -7.85
N ALA A 217 -35.25 10.09 -6.88
CA ALA A 217 -35.11 9.36 -5.62
C ALA A 217 -35.01 7.82 -5.83
N LYS A 218 -35.68 7.26 -6.84
CA LYS A 218 -35.58 5.83 -7.17
C LYS A 218 -34.23 5.41 -7.77
N VAL A 219 -33.42 6.36 -8.22
CA VAL A 219 -32.07 6.09 -8.75
C VAL A 219 -31.03 6.11 -7.62
N GLU A 220 -31.42 6.54 -6.41
CA GLU A 220 -30.58 6.52 -5.20
C GLU A 220 -30.65 5.20 -4.42
N GLU A 221 -31.67 4.34 -4.67
CA GLU A 221 -31.81 2.96 -4.13
C GLU A 221 -31.08 1.91 -4.99
#